data_AF-A0A2H1X2R2-F1
#
_entry.id   AF-A0A2H1X2R2-F1
#
_cell.length_a   1.000
_cell.length_b   1.000
_cell.length_c   1.000
_cell.angle_alpha   90.00
_cell.angle_beta   90.00
_cell.angle_gamma   90.00
#
_symmetry.space_group_name_H-M   'P 1'
#
loop_
_entity.id
_entity.type
_entity.pdbx_description
1 polymer ?
#
loop_
_entity_poly.entity_id
_entity_poly.type
_entity_poly.pdbx_seq_one_letter_code
_entity_poly.pdbx_strand_id
1 'polypeptide(L)' 'VWDTAGQERFKSLRTPFYRGSDICILAYAIDDRSSFNNIKMWLNEFLHYAGVKNGIDRYPFMVVGNK' A
#
# COMPACT_ATOMS: atom_id res chain seq x y z
N VAL A 1 -12.39 2.40 -5.95
CA VAL A 1 -11.62 1.64 -4.94
C VAL A 1 -10.91 0.51 -5.67
N TRP A 2 -9.59 0.41 -5.51
CA TRP A 2 -8.80 -0.66 -6.13
C TRP A 2 -8.43 -1.68 -5.06
N ASP A 3 -8.77 -2.95 -5.28
CA ASP A 3 -8.21 -4.05 -4.49
C ASP A 3 -7.05 -4.65 -5.27
N THR A 4 -5.93 -4.89 -4.59
CA THR A 4 -4.68 -5.28 -5.24
C THR A 4 -4.14 -6.54 -4.64
N ALA A 5 -3.75 -7.50 -5.48
CA ALA A 5 -3.19 -8.75 -5.01
C ALA A 5 -1.82 -8.50 -4.34
N GLY A 6 -1.64 -8.98 -3.10
CA GLY A 6 -0.39 -8.79 -2.33
C GLY A 6 0.79 -9.70 -2.72
N GLN A 7 0.62 -10.60 -3.68
CA GLN A 7 1.71 -11.49 -4.13
C GLN A 7 2.69 -10.75 -5.04
N GLU A 8 3.99 -10.98 -4.86
CA GLU A 8 5.03 -10.28 -5.61
C GLU A 8 4.92 -10.43 -7.13
N ARG A 9 4.48 -11.60 -7.61
CA ARG A 9 4.28 -11.86 -9.05
C ARG A 9 3.29 -10.91 -9.74
N PHE A 10 2.45 -10.21 -8.98
CA PHE A 10 1.50 -9.23 -9.51
C PHE A 10 1.99 -7.78 -9.38
N LYS A 11 3.24 -7.56 -8.97
CA LYS A 11 3.78 -6.21 -8.74
C LYS A 11 3.72 -5.30 -9.97
N SER A 12 4.08 -5.80 -11.14
CA SER A 12 4.01 -5.02 -12.40
C SER A 12 2.58 -4.65 -12.80
N LEU A 13 1.59 -5.43 -12.38
CA LEU A 13 0.17 -5.14 -12.65
C LEU A 13 -0.40 -4.12 -11.67
N ARG A 14 0.16 -4.00 -10.47
CA ARG A 14 -0.37 -3.13 -9.40
C ARG A 14 0.05 -1.67 -9.55
N THR A 15 1.26 -1.40 -10.02
CA THR A 15 1.84 -0.05 -10.08
C THR A 15 1.06 0.98 -10.88
N PRO A 16 0.37 0.66 -12.00
CA PRO A 16 -0.44 1.64 -12.72
C PRO A 16 -1.60 2.19 -11.90
N PHE A 17 -2.09 1.44 -10.92
CA PHE A 17 -3.26 1.82 -10.10
C PHE A 17 -2.91 2.77 -8.95
N TYR A 18 -1.63 2.97 -8.65
CA TYR A 18 -1.20 3.88 -7.57
C TYR A 18 -1.28 5.35 -7.97
N ARG A 19 -0.95 5.68 -9.22
CA ARG A 19 -0.93 7.06 -9.71
C ARG A 19 -2.35 7.63 -9.75
N GLY A 20 -2.53 8.80 -9.14
CA GLY A 20 -3.82 9.48 -9.11
C GLY A 20 -4.82 8.88 -8.10
N SER A 21 -4.38 7.97 -7.23
CA SER A 21 -5.15 7.66 -6.03
C SER A 21 -5.25 8.91 -5.13
N ASP A 22 -6.28 8.99 -4.30
CA ASP A 22 -6.44 10.04 -3.28
C ASP A 22 -6.13 9.53 -1.85
N ILE A 23 -6.37 8.25 -1.58
CA ILE A 23 -6.22 7.61 -0.27
C ILE A 23 -5.57 6.23 -0.45
N CYS A 24 -4.67 5.86 0.46
CA CYS A 24 -4.07 4.54 0.53
C CYS A 24 -4.56 3.77 1.76
N ILE A 25 -5.02 2.53 1.59
CA ILE A 25 -5.35 1.63 2.70
C ILE A 25 -4.38 0.47 2.67
N LEU A 26 -3.67 0.26 3.78
CA LEU A 26 -2.71 -0.83 3.96
C LEU A 26 -3.29 -1.84 4.93
N ALA A 27 -3.64 -3.01 4.44
CA ALA A 27 -4.19 -4.09 5.26
C ALA A 27 -3.11 -5.11 5.63
N TYR A 28 -3.13 -5.59 6.87
CA TYR A 28 -2.38 -6.75 7.33
C TYR A 28 -3.30 -7.68 8.11
N ALA A 29 -2.89 -8.92 8.32
CA ALA A 29 -3.66 -9.88 9.12
C ALA A 29 -3.14 -9.92 10.57
N ILE A 30 -4.03 -9.84 11.57
CA ILE A 30 -3.64 -9.80 13.00
C ILE A 30 -3.00 -11.13 13.42
N ASP A 31 -3.38 -12.23 12.77
CA ASP A 31 -2.82 -13.58 12.94
C ASP A 31 -1.50 -13.82 12.18
N ASP A 32 -1.02 -12.87 11.37
CA ASP A 32 0.22 -13.00 10.57
C ASP A 32 1.17 -11.81 10.79
N ARG A 33 2.18 -12.01 11.64
CA ARG A 33 3.20 -11.01 11.93
C ARG A 33 4.02 -10.61 10.70
N SER A 34 4.21 -11.50 9.73
CA SER A 34 4.96 -11.17 8.50
C SER A 34 4.19 -10.16 7.65
N SER A 35 2.86 -10.30 7.57
CA SER A 35 2.00 -9.36 6.86
C SER A 35 2.09 -7.94 7.45
N PHE A 36 2.16 -7.82 8.78
CA PHE A 36 2.39 -6.55 9.46
C PHE A 36 3.77 -5.95 9.12
N ASN A 37 4.81 -6.77 9.15
CA ASN A 37 6.17 -6.31 8.82
C ASN A 37 6.27 -5.80 7.37
N ASN A 38 5.45 -6.34 6.46
CA ASN A 38 5.40 -5.93 5.05
C ASN A 38 4.72 -4.56 4.83
N ILE A 39 3.99 -4.00 5.81
CA ILE A 39 3.31 -2.69 5.67
C ILE A 39 4.29 -1.59 5.26
N LYS A 40 5.50 -1.58 5.82
CA LYS A 40 6.52 -0.58 5.49
C LYS A 40 6.99 -0.70 4.04
N MET A 41 7.13 -1.94 3.54
CA MET A 41 7.45 -2.19 2.14
C MET A 41 6.34 -1.65 1.22
N TRP A 42 5.09 -1.95 1.55
CA TRP A 42 3.92 -1.50 0.78
C TRP A 42 3.78 0.01 0.75
N LEU A 43 4.00 0.68 1.89
CA LEU A 43 3.99 2.14 1.97
C LEU A 43 5.06 2.76 1.08
N ASN A 44 6.29 2.24 1.12
CA ASN A 44 7.38 2.76 0.30
C ASN A 44 7.11 2.54 -1.20
N GLU A 45 6.56 1.38 -1.57
CA GLU A 45 6.14 1.10 -2.95
C GLU A 45 5.08 2.10 -3.41
N PHE A 46 4.04 2.32 -2.61
CA PHE A 46 2.99 3.28 -2.90
C PHE A 46 3.54 4.69 -3.10
N LEU A 47 4.34 5.21 -2.16
CA LEU A 47 4.90 6.57 -2.24
C LEU A 47 5.76 6.76 -3.49
N HIS A 48 6.52 5.73 -3.87
CA HIS A 48 7.38 5.77 -5.06
C HIS A 48 6.57 5.90 -6.36
N TYR A 49 5.50 5.10 -6.51
CA TYR A 49 4.75 5.01 -7.76
C TYR A 49 3.54 5.94 -7.84
N ALA A 50 2.95 6.34 -6.72
CA ALA A 50 1.83 7.29 -6.70
C ALA A 50 2.28 8.72 -7.05
N GLY A 51 3.59 9.00 -7.04
CA GLY A 51 4.13 10.32 -7.35
C GLY A 51 3.90 11.33 -6.24
N VAL A 52 3.88 10.88 -4.98
CA VAL A 52 3.68 11.74 -3.80
C VAL A 52 4.94 12.56 -3.55
N LYS A 53 4.97 13.79 -4.09
CA LYS A 53 6.16 14.66 -4.09
C LYS A 53 6.52 15.25 -2.72
N ASN A 54 5.61 15.20 -1.74
CA ASN A 54 5.77 15.85 -0.43
C ASN A 54 5.76 14.86 0.75
N GLY A 55 6.03 13.58 0.48
CA GLY A 55 6.04 12.55 1.51
C GLY A 55 4.67 12.28 2.13
N ILE A 56 4.69 11.63 3.28
CA ILE A 56 3.50 11.09 3.96
C ILE A 56 2.61 12.22 4.55
N ASP A 57 3.19 13.38 4.86
CA ASP A 57 2.52 14.47 5.58
C ASP A 57 1.28 15.05 4.88
N ARG A 58 1.15 14.84 3.57
CA ARG A 58 0.00 15.33 2.78
C ARG A 58 -0.83 14.22 2.16
N TYR A 59 -0.46 12.96 2.38
CA TYR A 59 -1.14 11.86 1.72
C TYR A 59 -1.89 11.01 2.75
N PRO A 60 -3.23 10.98 2.73
CA PRO A 60 -3.98 10.22 3.72
C PRO A 60 -3.77 8.72 3.51
N PHE A 61 -3.34 8.04 4.58
CA PHE A 61 -3.23 6.59 4.60
C PHE A 61 -3.85 6.03 5.89
N MET A 62 -4.41 4.83 5.79
CA MET A 62 -4.96 4.09 6.91
C MET A 62 -4.33 2.71 6.95
N VAL A 63 -3.94 2.25 8.14
CA VAL A 63 -3.48 0.88 8.36
C VAL A 63 -4.61 0.10 9.03
N VAL A 64 -5.00 -1.02 8.44
CA VAL A 64 -6.11 -1.86 8.91
C VAL A 64 -5.58 -3.23 9.28
N GLY A 65 -5.72 -3.60 10.56
CA GLY A 65 -5.58 -4.99 10.99
C GLY A 65 -6.87 -5.73 10.68
N ASN A 66 -6.79 -6.74 9.82
CA ASN A 66 -7.92 -7.58 9.42
C ASN A 66 -7.77 -8.98 10.02
N LYS A 67 -8.90 -9.70 10.13
CA LYS A 67 -9.11 -10.94 10.90
C LYS A 67 -9.02 -10.76 12.41
#